data_AF-A0A822C8B4-F1
#
_entry.id   AF-A0A822C8B4-F1
#
_cell.length_a   1.000
_cell.length_b   1.000
_cell.length_c   1.000
_cell.angle_alpha   90.00
_cell.angle_beta   90.00
_cell.angle_gamma   90.00
#
_symmetry.space_group_name_H-M   'P 1'
#
loop_
_entity.id
_entity.type
_entity.pdbx_description
1 polymer ?
#
loop_
_entity_poly.entity_id
_entity_poly.type
_entity_poly.pdbx_seq_one_letter_code
_entity_poly.pdbx_strand_id
1 'polypeptide(L)'
;IAFQAKQLKNIDRLHSKQEWFCHRGILIYYGKNESDKRLGPPSYYDSRCQYQNQRASLSLRFRNENLNKLDIIGMIITLIDNAGLIQSHEQVTYIPIHDCNTKINIYLLYRDRPKDTTKNYTIR
;
A
#
# COMPACT_ATOMS: atom_id res chain seq x y z
N ILE A 1 -6.71 -30.09 -4.96
CA ILE A 1 -7.62 -28.94 -5.19
C ILE A 1 -7.22 -28.34 -6.52
N ALA A 2 -8.00 -28.60 -7.58
CA ALA A 2 -7.72 -28.09 -8.92
C ALA A 2 -8.50 -26.80 -9.14
N PHE A 3 -7.80 -25.70 -9.41
CA PHE A 3 -8.40 -24.45 -9.86
C PHE A 3 -8.59 -24.53 -11.37
N GLN A 4 -9.84 -24.61 -11.83
CA GLN A 4 -10.17 -24.50 -13.24
C GLN A 4 -10.55 -23.05 -13.56
N ALA A 5 -9.65 -22.33 -14.21
CA ALA A 5 -9.96 -21.05 -14.84
C ALA A 5 -10.70 -21.32 -16.15
N LYS A 6 -12.04 -21.29 -16.12
CA LYS A 6 -12.85 -21.38 -17.34
C LYS A 6 -12.84 -20.01 -18.01
N GLN A 7 -12.09 -19.86 -19.12
CA GLN A 7 -12.19 -18.66 -19.95
C GLN A 7 -13.59 -18.60 -20.59
N LEU A 8 -14.44 -17.72 -20.07
CA LEU A 8 -15.73 -17.40 -20.65
C LEU A 8 -15.52 -16.35 -21.76
N LYS A 9 -15.88 -16.68 -23.00
CA LYS A 9 -15.77 -15.85 -24.22
C LYS A 9 -16.66 -14.58 -24.23
N ASN A 10 -16.96 -14.00 -23.07
CA ASN A 10 -17.90 -12.88 -22.91
C ASN A 10 -17.31 -11.75 -22.04
N ILE A 11 -15.98 -11.63 -22.03
CA ILE A 11 -15.22 -10.72 -21.15
C ILE A 11 -15.42 -9.24 -21.55
N ASP A 12 -15.51 -8.94 -22.85
CA ASP A 12 -15.42 -7.55 -23.33
C ASP A 12 -16.64 -6.67 -23.02
N ARG A 13 -17.85 -7.25 -22.89
CA ARG A 13 -19.08 -6.49 -22.55
C ARG A 13 -19.36 -6.40 -21.05
N LEU A 14 -18.83 -7.31 -20.25
CA LEU A 14 -18.90 -7.24 -18.78
C LEU A 14 -17.86 -6.23 -18.23
N HIS A 15 -16.71 -6.12 -18.88
CA HIS A 15 -15.61 -5.22 -18.50
C HIS A 15 -16.07 -3.75 -18.40
N SER A 16 -16.79 -3.21 -19.40
CA SER A 16 -17.09 -1.77 -19.45
C SER A 16 -18.10 -1.28 -18.42
N LYS A 17 -19.06 -2.11 -17.99
CA LYS A 17 -19.99 -1.77 -16.90
C LYS A 17 -19.39 -2.01 -15.51
N GLN A 18 -18.46 -2.96 -15.38
CA GLN A 18 -17.79 -3.27 -14.11
C GLN A 18 -16.65 -2.29 -13.78
N GLU A 19 -15.99 -1.72 -14.80
CA GLU A 19 -14.94 -0.71 -14.64
C GLU A 19 -15.39 0.55 -13.86
N TRP A 20 -16.65 0.97 -14.00
CA TRP A 20 -17.17 2.14 -13.27
C TRP A 20 -17.52 1.86 -11.80
N PHE A 21 -17.70 0.60 -11.41
CA PHE A 21 -18.14 0.28 -10.06
C PHE A 21 -16.98 0.22 -9.06
N CYS A 22 -15.79 -0.20 -9.51
CA CYS A 22 -14.56 -0.20 -8.74
C CYS A 22 -13.52 0.71 -9.40
N HIS A 23 -13.33 1.92 -8.88
CA HIS A 23 -12.48 2.92 -9.52
C HIS A 23 -11.01 2.49 -9.59
N ARG A 24 -10.52 1.87 -8.51
CA ARG A 24 -9.12 1.42 -8.37
C ARG A 24 -9.01 0.04 -7.73
N GLY A 25 -10.13 -0.67 -7.65
CA GLY A 25 -10.22 -2.01 -7.08
C GLY A 25 -10.59 -3.05 -8.13
N ILE A 26 -10.65 -4.29 -7.70
CA ILE A 26 -11.07 -5.42 -8.52
C ILE A 26 -12.33 -6.02 -7.88
N LEU A 27 -13.36 -6.20 -8.71
CA LEU A 27 -14.56 -6.92 -8.33
C LEU A 27 -14.32 -8.41 -8.55
N ILE A 28 -14.48 -9.21 -7.50
CA ILE A 28 -14.40 -10.66 -7.56
C ILE A 28 -15.74 -11.27 -7.21
N TYR A 29 -16.11 -12.34 -7.91
CA TYR A 29 -17.29 -13.14 -7.60
C TYR A 29 -16.83 -14.46 -7.02
N TYR A 30 -17.47 -14.92 -5.95
CA TYR A 30 -17.10 -16.18 -5.29
C TYR A 30 -18.33 -16.92 -4.75
N GLY A 31 -18.21 -18.26 -4.73
CA GLY A 31 -19.28 -19.15 -4.30
C GLY A 31 -20.32 -19.45 -5.39
N LYS A 32 -21.17 -20.46 -5.14
CA LYS A 32 -22.24 -20.87 -6.06
C LYS A 32 -23.36 -19.83 -6.19
N ASN A 33 -23.46 -18.89 -5.24
CA ASN A 33 -24.46 -17.83 -5.21
C ASN A 33 -23.94 -16.51 -5.83
N GLU A 34 -22.79 -16.54 -6.52
CA GLU A 34 -22.18 -15.37 -7.17
C GLU A 34 -22.03 -14.16 -6.23
N SER A 35 -21.68 -14.40 -4.96
CA SER A 35 -21.47 -13.32 -3.99
C SER A 35 -20.31 -12.44 -4.46
N ASP A 36 -20.52 -11.13 -4.47
CA ASP A 36 -19.53 -10.17 -4.92
C ASP A 36 -18.70 -9.67 -3.74
N LYS A 37 -17.38 -9.59 -3.95
CA LYS A 37 -16.46 -8.93 -3.02
C LYS A 37 -15.57 -7.98 -3.78
N ARG A 38 -15.33 -6.83 -3.17
CA ARG A 38 -14.49 -5.77 -3.73
C ARG A 38 -13.16 -5.78 -3.02
N LEU A 39 -12.09 -5.88 -3.79
CA LEU A 39 -10.73 -5.84 -3.31
C LEU A 39 -10.09 -4.54 -3.77
N GLY A 40 -9.67 -3.73 -2.81
CA GLY A 40 -9.00 -2.46 -3.05
C GLY A 40 -7.55 -2.48 -2.62
N PRO A 41 -6.69 -1.64 -3.21
CA PRO A 41 -5.39 -1.36 -2.65
C PRO A 41 -5.56 -0.73 -1.26
N PRO A 42 -4.64 -0.98 -0.31
CA PRO A 42 -4.74 -0.46 1.06
C PRO A 42 -4.69 1.09 1.13
N SER A 43 -4.17 1.73 0.08
CA SER A 43 -4.11 3.18 -0.09
C SER A 43 -5.41 3.83 -0.55
N TYR A 44 -6.47 3.04 -0.81
CA TYR A 44 -7.79 3.55 -1.15
C TYR A 44 -8.84 2.98 -0.20
N TYR A 45 -9.93 3.72 0.00
CA TYR A 45 -11.01 3.32 0.88
C TYR A 45 -12.39 3.61 0.28
N ASP A 46 -13.43 3.30 1.06
CA ASP A 46 -14.82 3.13 0.64
C ASP A 46 -15.05 1.87 -0.21
N SER A 47 -16.30 1.43 -0.24
CA SER A 47 -16.81 0.28 -0.99
C SER A 47 -16.39 0.26 -2.46
N ARG A 48 -16.14 1.43 -3.07
CA ARG A 48 -15.74 1.57 -4.49
C ARG A 48 -14.27 1.88 -4.70
N CYS A 49 -13.46 1.93 -3.65
CA CYS A 49 -12.03 2.32 -3.70
C CYS A 49 -11.81 3.69 -4.37
N GLN A 50 -12.74 4.61 -4.15
CA GLN A 50 -12.76 5.91 -4.83
C GLN A 50 -11.88 6.96 -4.14
N TYR A 51 -11.77 6.88 -2.81
CA TYR A 51 -11.05 7.88 -2.03
C TYR A 51 -9.64 7.40 -1.70
N GLN A 52 -8.66 8.23 -2.02
CA GLN A 52 -7.27 7.97 -1.68
C GLN A 52 -7.04 8.29 -0.20
N ASN A 53 -6.41 7.35 0.51
CA ASN A 53 -5.97 7.57 1.86
C ASN A 53 -4.87 8.63 1.89
N GLN A 54 -4.91 9.49 2.92
CA GLN A 54 -3.87 10.45 3.16
C GLN A 54 -2.60 9.72 3.63
N ARG A 55 -1.44 10.31 3.35
CA ARG A 55 -0.15 9.70 3.67
C ARG A 55 0.90 10.73 4.01
N ALA A 56 1.85 10.35 4.86
CA ALA A 56 3.13 11.02 5.00
C ALA A 56 4.14 10.38 4.03
N SER A 57 4.85 11.20 3.25
CA SER A 57 5.86 10.71 2.31
C SER A 57 7.25 11.06 2.84
N LEU A 58 8.13 10.07 2.94
CA LEU A 58 9.51 10.25 3.36
C LEU A 58 10.44 9.79 2.23
N SER A 59 11.41 10.63 1.88
CA SER A 59 12.46 10.30 0.92
C SER A 59 13.80 10.23 1.64
N LEU A 60 14.45 9.07 1.57
CA LEU A 60 15.76 8.83 2.16
C LEU A 60 16.81 8.56 1.09
N ARG A 61 18.03 9.04 1.32
CA ARG A 61 19.21 8.69 0.54
C ARG A 61 20.38 8.52 1.49
N PHE A 62 21.00 7.35 1.45
CA PHE A 62 22.19 7.07 2.22
C PHE A 62 23.44 7.63 1.53
N ARG A 63 24.35 8.20 2.32
CA ARG A 63 25.70 8.55 1.86
C ARG A 63 26.63 7.39 2.17
N ASN A 64 27.42 6.99 1.20
CA ASN A 64 28.30 5.83 1.30
C ASN A 64 29.69 6.15 1.90
N GLU A 65 29.85 7.33 2.51
CA GLU A 65 31.16 7.86 2.86
C GLU A 65 31.90 7.04 3.94
N ASN A 66 31.17 6.29 4.77
CA ASN A 66 31.73 5.50 5.89
C ASN A 66 31.20 4.06 6.01
N LEU A 67 30.54 3.53 4.97
CA LEU A 67 29.92 2.19 5.03
C LEU A 67 30.77 1.15 4.30
N ASN A 68 30.95 -0.01 4.90
CA ASN A 68 31.54 -1.14 4.19
C ASN A 68 30.54 -1.69 3.18
N LYS A 69 31.03 -2.18 2.04
CA LYS A 69 30.17 -2.71 0.97
C LYS A 69 29.24 -3.84 1.42
N LEU A 70 29.64 -4.59 2.44
CA LEU A 70 28.92 -5.76 2.97
C LEU A 70 28.04 -5.44 4.18
N ASP A 71 27.99 -4.18 4.64
CA ASP A 71 27.15 -3.80 5.75
C ASP A 71 25.66 -3.97 5.38
N ILE A 72 24.84 -4.33 6.36
CA ILE A 72 23.38 -4.42 6.21
C ILE A 72 22.75 -3.48 7.22
N ILE A 73 22.03 -2.46 6.73
CA ILE A 73 21.35 -1.48 7.57
C ILE A 73 19.86 -1.74 7.49
N GLY A 74 19.27 -2.12 8.61
CA GLY A 74 17.81 -2.23 8.77
C GLY A 74 17.24 -1.02 9.50
N MET A 75 16.15 -0.46 8.99
CA MET A 75 15.41 0.61 9.64
C MET A 75 13.93 0.26 9.67
N ILE A 76 13.27 0.56 10.79
CA ILE A 76 11.82 0.52 10.90
C ILE A 76 11.37 1.96 11.07
N ILE A 77 10.56 2.43 10.13
CA ILE A 77 10.07 3.80 10.09
C ILE A 77 8.58 3.75 10.40
N THR A 78 8.16 4.45 11.44
CA THR A 78 6.82 4.34 11.99
C THR A 78 6.14 5.69 12.01
N LEU A 79 4.90 5.75 11.53
CA LEU A 79 4.00 6.88 11.73
C LEU A 79 3.20 6.64 12.99
N ILE A 80 3.31 7.55 13.95
CA ILE A 80 2.60 7.48 15.24
C ILE A 80 1.81 8.77 15.47
N ASP A 81 0.75 8.68 16.26
CA ASP A 81 0.05 9.85 16.78
C ASP A 81 0.62 10.33 18.13
N ASN A 82 0.11 11.46 18.61
CA ASN A 82 0.51 12.06 19.89
C ASN A 82 0.16 11.22 21.12
N ALA A 83 -0.74 10.22 21.00
CA ALA A 83 -1.03 9.24 22.04
C ALA A 83 -0.06 8.04 22.00
N GLY A 84 0.86 8.00 21.04
CA GLY A 84 1.80 6.90 20.85
C GLY A 84 1.23 5.72 20.07
N LEU A 85 0.05 5.87 19.45
CA LEU A 85 -0.57 4.82 18.67
C LEU A 85 0.04 4.75 17.27
N ILE A 86 0.45 3.54 16.88
CA ILE A 86 0.98 3.26 15.55
C ILE A 86 -0.13 3.37 14.50
N GLN A 87 0.09 4.23 13.52
CA GLN A 87 -0.79 4.42 12.36
C GLN A 87 -0.38 3.47 11.21
N SER A 88 0.91 3.43 10.91
CA SER A 88 1.53 2.53 9.95
C SER A 88 3.03 2.41 10.22
N HIS A 89 3.67 1.39 9.66
CA HIS A 89 5.11 1.23 9.70
C HIS A 89 5.61 0.66 8.37
N GLU A 90 6.84 0.98 8.02
CA GLU A 90 7.55 0.45 6.87
C GLU A 90 8.94 0.00 7.31
N GLN A 91 9.38 -1.14 6.78
CA GLN A 91 10.71 -1.66 7.03
C GLN A 91 11.57 -1.48 5.79
N VAL A 92 12.75 -0.91 5.98
CA VAL A 92 13.72 -0.69 4.91
C VAL A 92 15.01 -1.40 5.25
N THR A 93 15.53 -2.15 4.28
CA THR A 93 16.86 -2.74 4.33
C THR A 93 17.69 -2.05 3.26
N TYR A 94 18.87 -1.57 3.65
CA TYR A 94 19.84 -0.96 2.75
C TYR A 94 21.14 -1.75 2.78
N ILE A 95 21.61 -2.15 1.60
CA ILE A 95 22.85 -2.89 1.42
C ILE A 95 23.74 -2.08 0.47
N PRO A 96 24.88 -1.51 0.92
CA PRO A 96 25.66 -0.56 0.12
C PRO A 96 26.14 -1.09 -1.23
N ILE A 97 26.48 -2.38 -1.35
CA ILE A 97 26.89 -2.98 -2.64
C ILE A 97 25.77 -3.00 -3.69
N HIS A 98 24.50 -3.06 -3.27
CA HIS A 98 23.35 -3.14 -4.16
C HIS A 98 22.64 -1.80 -4.30
N ASP A 99 22.50 -1.05 -3.20
CA ASP A 99 21.62 0.11 -3.10
C ASP A 99 22.37 1.45 -3.16
N CYS A 100 23.68 1.44 -3.50
CA CYS A 100 24.47 2.66 -3.52
C CYS A 100 23.80 3.78 -4.33
N ASN A 101 23.72 4.98 -3.74
CA ASN A 101 23.07 6.16 -4.33
C ASN A 101 21.57 6.03 -4.64
N THR A 102 20.90 4.94 -4.27
CA THR A 102 19.46 4.78 -4.47
C THR A 102 18.68 5.70 -3.54
N LYS A 103 17.70 6.40 -4.11
CA LYS A 103 16.70 7.16 -3.36
C LYS A 103 15.54 6.23 -2.99
N ILE A 104 15.27 6.09 -1.71
CA ILE A 104 14.19 5.28 -1.18
C ILE A 104 13.01 6.20 -0.89
N ASN A 105 11.82 5.88 -1.44
CA ASN A 105 10.59 6.63 -1.19
C ASN A 105 9.63 5.76 -0.38
N ILE A 106 9.22 6.28 0.78
CA ILE A 106 8.48 5.54 1.80
C ILE A 106 7.16 6.28 2.01
N TYR A 107 6.06 5.52 2.03
CA TYR A 107 4.70 6.07 2.12
C TYR A 107 3.99 5.49 3.33
N LEU A 108 3.85 6.30 4.37
CA LEU A 108 3.19 5.91 5.61
C LEU A 108 1.74 6.37 5.57
N LEU A 109 0.80 5.42 5.66
CA LEU A 109 -0.64 5.68 5.57
C LEU A 109 -1.21 5.99 6.96
N TYR A 110 -2.12 6.97 7.06
CA TYR A 110 -2.89 7.13 8.29
C TYR A 110 -3.87 5.95 8.44
N ARG A 111 -4.03 5.46 9.67
CA ARG A 111 -4.93 4.33 9.94
C ARG A 111 -6.38 4.74 9.72
N ASP A 112 -6.73 5.90 10.27
CA ASP A 112 -8.04 6.52 10.11
C ASP A 112 -8.15 7.11 8.70
N ARG A 113 -9.31 6.92 8.06
CA ARG A 113 -9.56 7.29 6.65
C ARG A 113 -10.86 8.10 6.56
N PRO A 114 -10.80 9.45 6.45
CA PRO A 114 -9.61 10.30 6.35
C PRO A 114 -8.84 10.42 7.68
N LYS A 115 -7.64 11.03 7.63
CA LYS A 115 -6.84 11.26 8.84
C LYS A 115 -7.59 12.16 9.82
N ASP A 116 -7.42 11.92 11.11
CA ASP A 116 -7.95 12.78 12.15
C ASP A 116 -7.17 14.11 12.18
N THR A 117 -7.86 15.22 11.92
CA THR A 117 -7.22 16.55 11.86
C THR A 117 -6.99 17.16 13.24
N THR A 118 -7.55 16.57 14.30
CA THR A 118 -7.37 17.03 15.68
C THR A 118 -6.10 16.47 16.33
N LYS A 119 -5.49 15.43 15.72
CA LYS A 119 -4.29 14.77 16.22
C LYS A 119 -3.03 15.31 15.56
N ASN A 120 -1.95 15.28 16.33
CA ASN A 120 -0.60 15.52 15.83
C ASN A 120 0.09 14.19 15.55
N TYR A 121 0.86 14.14 14.46
CA TYR A 121 1.52 12.93 14.00
C TYR A 121 3.00 13.16 13.83
N THR A 122 3.80 12.15 14.13
CA THR A 122 5.26 12.18 13.98
C THR A 122 5.75 10.90 13.32
N ILE A 123 6.82 11.02 12.55
CA ILE A 123 7.58 9.89 12.01
C ILE A 123 8.72 9.60 12.98
N ARG A 124 8.87 8.33 13.40
CA ARG A 124 9.97 7.84 14.22
C ARG A 124 10.71 6.71 13.54
#